data_AF-A0A3D1ZLY6-F1
#
_entry.id   AF-A0A3D1ZLY6-F1
#
_cell.length_a   1.000
_cell.length_b   1.000
_cell.length_c   1.000
_cell.angle_alpha   90.00
_cell.angle_beta   90.00
_cell.angle_gamma   90.00
#
_symmetry.space_group_name_H-M   'P 1'
#
loop_
_entity.id
_entity.type
_entity.pdbx_description
1 polymer ?
#
loop_
_entity_poly.entity_id
_entity_poly.type
_entity_poly.pdbx_seq_one_letter_code
_entity_poly.pdbx_strand_id
1 'polypeptide(L)'
;ARHHTFFEMLGNFSFGDYFKAEAIPFAWQFLTVDLAIPKDRLWVTVYANDDEAFSIWHNEMGLAEERIIRIGDNKGAPYASDNFWSMGDT
;
A
#
# COMPACT_ATOMS: atom_id res chain seq x y z
N ALA A 1 -13.07 0.52 -16.59
CA ALA A 1 -13.96 1.30 -15.72
C ALA A 1 -13.36 1.34 -14.31
N ARG A 2 -12.86 2.50 -13.86
CA ARG A 2 -12.29 2.73 -12.50
C ARG A 2 -12.03 4.22 -12.18
N HIS A 3 -12.38 5.14 -13.09
CA HIS A 3 -12.09 6.56 -12.95
C HIS A 3 -13.40 7.33 -12.95
N HIS A 4 -13.58 8.18 -11.94
CA HIS A 4 -14.68 9.13 -11.82
C HIS A 4 -14.09 10.53 -11.68
N THR A 5 -14.83 11.57 -12.09
CA THR A 5 -14.41 12.97 -11.90
C THR A 5 -14.59 13.42 -10.46
N PHE A 6 -15.70 13.02 -9.84
CA PHE A 6 -16.00 13.22 -8.43
C PHE A 6 -16.12 11.84 -7.76
N PHE A 7 -15.44 11.65 -6.64
CA PHE A 7 -15.42 10.39 -5.90
C PHE A 7 -15.16 10.64 -4.41
N GLU A 8 -15.49 9.64 -3.58
CA GLU A 8 -15.22 9.64 -2.14
C GLU A 8 -13.96 8.84 -1.85
N MET A 9 -13.07 9.39 -1.01
CA MET A 9 -11.84 8.71 -0.57
C MET A 9 -11.94 8.40 0.92
N LEU A 10 -11.96 7.11 1.26
CA LEU A 10 -11.94 6.64 2.64
C LEU A 10 -10.49 6.62 3.14
N GLY A 11 -10.23 7.17 4.33
CA GLY A 11 -8.88 7.24 4.87
C GLY A 11 -8.84 7.26 6.39
N ASN A 12 -7.78 6.67 6.94
CA ASN A 12 -7.33 6.82 8.33
C ASN A 12 -6.01 7.60 8.34
N PHE A 13 -5.84 8.50 9.31
CA PHE A 13 -4.68 9.39 9.38
C PHE A 13 -3.99 9.26 10.73
N SER A 14 -2.67 9.08 10.72
CA SER A 14 -1.82 9.09 11.91
C SER A 14 -0.99 10.38 11.92
N PHE A 15 -1.10 11.15 13.00
CA PHE A 15 -0.30 12.35 13.23
C PHE A 15 0.65 12.10 14.41
N GLY A 16 1.72 11.34 14.15
CA GLY A 16 2.74 11.00 15.16
C GLY A 16 2.31 9.93 16.17
N ASP A 17 1.31 9.11 15.84
CA ASP A 17 0.81 8.02 16.70
C ASP A 17 1.44 6.68 16.28
N TYR A 18 0.96 6.11 15.18
CA TYR A 18 1.43 4.85 14.61
C TYR A 18 2.08 5.01 13.24
N PHE A 19 2.84 4.01 12.78
CA PHE A 19 3.55 4.05 11.49
C PHE A 19 3.27 2.78 10.67
N LYS A 20 4.23 2.29 9.88
CA LYS A 20 4.02 1.18 8.92
C LYS A 20 3.56 -0.11 9.60
N ALA A 21 4.16 -0.43 10.75
CA ALA A 21 3.92 -1.68 11.47
C ALA A 21 2.46 -1.83 11.93
N GLU A 22 1.74 -0.73 12.20
CA GLU A 22 0.33 -0.77 12.58
C GLU A 22 -0.59 -0.37 11.41
N ALA A 23 -0.16 0.53 10.54
CA ALA A 23 -0.97 1.00 9.41
C ALA A 23 -1.32 -0.15 8.44
N ILE A 24 -0.36 -1.01 8.13
CA ILE A 24 -0.57 -2.16 7.22
C ILE A 24 -1.56 -3.16 7.83
N PRO A 25 -1.41 -3.63 9.09
CA PRO A 25 -2.39 -4.49 9.74
C PRO A 25 -3.79 -3.91 9.81
N PHE A 26 -3.96 -2.60 10.05
CA PHE A 26 -5.30 -1.99 10.06
C PHE A 26 -6.00 -2.13 8.71
N ALA A 27 -5.31 -1.81 7.61
CA ALA A 27 -5.86 -1.96 6.27
C ALA A 27 -6.14 -3.44 5.94
N TRP A 28 -5.22 -4.34 6.31
CA TRP A 28 -5.37 -5.78 6.04
C TRP A 28 -6.52 -6.41 6.81
N GLN A 29 -6.70 -6.04 8.08
CA GLN A 29 -7.81 -6.47 8.92
C GLN A 29 -9.15 -6.00 8.33
N PHE A 30 -9.24 -4.72 7.96
CA PHE A 30 -10.45 -4.16 7.39
C PHE A 30 -10.85 -4.88 6.09
N LEU A 31 -9.89 -5.10 5.18
CA LEU A 31 -10.16 -5.76 3.90
C LEU A 31 -10.50 -7.25 4.06
N THR A 32 -9.76 -7.98 4.89
CA THR A 32 -9.81 -9.45 4.92
C THR A 32 -10.72 -10.02 5.99
N VAL A 33 -11.03 -9.26 7.04
CA VAL A 33 -11.91 -9.69 8.13
C VAL A 33 -13.24 -8.96 8.07
N ASP A 34 -13.24 -7.62 8.12
CA ASP A 34 -14.50 -6.86 8.19
C ASP A 34 -15.26 -6.90 6.86
N LEU A 35 -14.55 -6.74 5.74
CA LEU A 35 -15.11 -6.88 4.40
C LEU A 35 -15.05 -8.31 3.84
N ALA A 36 -14.36 -9.22 4.56
CA ALA A 36 -14.22 -10.64 4.21
C ALA A 36 -13.74 -10.90 2.77
N ILE A 37 -12.86 -10.05 2.22
CA ILE A 37 -12.30 -10.24 0.88
C ILE A 37 -11.30 -11.41 0.91
N PRO A 38 -11.40 -12.39 -0.02
CA PRO A 38 -10.46 -13.50 -0.09
C PRO A 38 -9.01 -13.02 -0.30
N LYS A 39 -8.10 -13.41 0.60
CA LYS A 39 -6.69 -12.98 0.61
C LYS A 39 -5.96 -13.33 -0.68
N ASP A 40 -6.31 -14.45 -1.32
CA ASP A 40 -5.75 -14.94 -2.58
C ASP A 40 -6.11 -14.07 -3.80
N ARG A 41 -7.01 -13.09 -3.63
CA ARG A 41 -7.34 -12.10 -4.67
C ARG A 41 -6.60 -10.78 -4.48
N LEU A 42 -5.96 -10.60 -3.33
CA LEU A 42 -5.24 -9.37 -3.00
C LEU A 42 -3.79 -9.46 -3.47
N TRP A 43 -3.30 -8.32 -3.94
CA TRP A 43 -1.94 -8.07 -4.38
C TRP A 43 -1.51 -6.74 -3.78
N VAL A 44 -0.23 -6.60 -3.49
CA VAL A 44 0.33 -5.37 -2.92
C VAL A 44 1.53 -4.92 -3.73
N THR A 45 1.75 -3.62 -3.75
CA THR A 45 2.98 -3.03 -4.29
C THR A 45 3.68 -2.25 -3.19
N VAL A 46 5.01 -2.29 -3.19
CA VAL A 46 5.87 -1.49 -2.29
C VAL A 46 6.88 -0.70 -3.13
N TYR A 47 7.35 0.43 -2.59
CA TYR A 47 8.40 1.18 -3.26
C TYR A 47 9.69 0.35 -3.31
N ALA A 48 10.47 0.45 -4.40
CA ALA A 48 11.58 -0.47 -4.66
C ALA A 48 12.59 -0.56 -3.52
N ASN A 49 12.83 0.56 -2.83
CA ASN A 49 13.80 0.68 -1.73
C ASN A 49 13.13 0.62 -0.34
N ASP A 50 11.84 0.32 -0.25
CA ASP A 50 11.11 0.18 1.03
C ASP A 50 11.09 -1.27 1.51
N ASP A 51 12.22 -1.72 2.04
CA ASP A 51 12.38 -3.07 2.58
C ASP A 51 11.57 -3.32 3.85
N GLU A 52 11.27 -2.26 4.61
CA GLU A 52 10.45 -2.33 5.82
C GLU A 52 9.01 -2.72 5.47
N ALA A 53 8.39 -2.04 4.49
CA ALA A 53 7.05 -2.37 4.04
C ALA A 53 6.98 -3.79 3.43
N PHE A 54 7.99 -4.18 2.65
CA PHE A 54 8.09 -5.54 2.11
C PHE A 54 8.11 -6.58 3.23
N SER A 55 8.95 -6.36 4.26
CA SER A 55 9.07 -7.24 5.41
C SER A 55 7.75 -7.39 6.16
N ILE A 56 7.03 -6.30 6.41
CA ILE A 56 5.73 -6.35 7.09
C ILE A 56 4.71 -7.17 6.28
N TRP A 57 4.62 -6.95 4.97
CA TRP A 57 3.72 -7.73 4.11
C TRP A 57 4.06 -9.22 4.08
N HIS A 58 5.34 -9.55 3.93
CA HIS A 58 5.78 -10.92 3.80
C HIS A 58 5.72 -11.67 5.14
N ASN A 59 6.33 -11.10 6.17
CA ASN A 59 6.56 -11.76 7.45
C ASN A 59 5.37 -11.64 8.40
N GLU A 60 4.74 -10.46 8.48
CA GLU A 60 3.68 -10.22 9.45
C GLU A 60 2.30 -10.53 8.88
N MET A 61 2.01 -10.11 7.65
CA MET A 61 0.71 -10.38 7.00
C MET A 61 0.65 -11.75 6.31
N GLY A 62 1.80 -12.41 6.14
CA GLY A 62 1.92 -13.73 5.54
C GLY A 62 1.61 -13.76 4.04
N LEU A 63 1.81 -12.65 3.34
CA LEU A 63 1.58 -12.59 1.91
C LEU A 63 2.78 -13.21 1.17
N ALA A 64 2.46 -14.10 0.22
CA ALA A 64 3.50 -14.78 -0.56
C ALA A 64 4.29 -13.76 -1.41
N GLU A 65 5.60 -13.96 -1.53
CA GLU A 65 6.52 -13.01 -2.17
C GLU A 65 6.10 -12.68 -3.61
N GLU A 66 5.58 -13.67 -4.35
CA GLU A 66 5.12 -13.48 -5.72
C GLU A 66 3.93 -12.51 -5.85
N ARG A 67 3.28 -12.15 -4.74
CA ARG A 67 2.17 -11.19 -4.67
C ARG A 67 2.57 -9.82 -4.11
N ILE A 68 3.85 -9.63 -3.81
CA ILE A 68 4.44 -8.38 -3.32
C ILE A 68 5.34 -7.82 -4.42
N ILE A 69 4.83 -6.84 -5.17
CA ILE A 69 5.55 -6.29 -6.32
C ILE A 69 6.33 -5.03 -5.90
N ARG A 70 7.63 -4.99 -6.20
CA ARG A 70 8.47 -3.80 -5.98
C ARG A 70 8.39 -2.87 -7.19
N ILE A 71 8.06 -1.59 -6.97
CA ILE A 71 7.97 -0.57 -8.02
C ILE A 71 8.91 0.59 -7.69
N GLY A 72 9.87 0.86 -8.58
CA GLY A 72 10.80 1.99 -8.47
C GLY A 72 10.30 3.22 -9.22
N ASP A 73 11.23 4.08 -9.65
CA ASP A 73 10.97 5.30 -10.43
C ASP A 73 10.55 4.98 -11.89
N ASN A 74 9.39 4.35 -12.03
CA ASN A 74 8.87 3.84 -13.29
C ASN A 74 8.32 4.92 -14.24
N LYS A 75 8.29 6.19 -13.82
CA LYS A 75 7.83 7.34 -14.64
C LYS A 75 8.99 8.19 -15.17
N GLY A 76 10.23 7.71 -15.05
CA GLY A 76 11.38 8.27 -15.77
C GLY A 76 12.08 9.47 -15.11
N ALA A 77 11.74 9.78 -13.86
CA ALA A 77 12.42 10.80 -13.07
C ALA A 77 12.55 10.34 -11.60
N PRO A 78 13.52 10.87 -10.83
CA PRO A 78 13.65 10.56 -9.41
C PRO A 78 12.36 10.83 -8.65
N TYR A 79 11.91 9.88 -7.83
CA TYR A 79 10.65 9.93 -7.07
C TYR A 79 9.38 9.92 -7.94
N ALA A 80 9.50 9.83 -9.27
CA ALA A 80 8.37 9.68 -10.17
C ALA A 80 8.02 8.20 -10.26
N SER A 81 7.22 7.74 -9.30
CA SER A 81 6.80 6.35 -9.15
C SER A 81 5.29 6.24 -8.97
N ASP A 82 4.72 5.06 -9.21
CA ASP A 82 3.38 4.71 -8.71
C ASP A 82 3.37 4.43 -7.20
N ASN A 83 4.52 4.10 -6.61
CA ASN A 83 4.69 3.78 -5.19
C ASN A 83 5.41 4.87 -4.39
N PHE A 84 5.56 6.06 -4.98
CA PHE A 84 5.95 7.28 -4.27
C PHE A 84 4.84 8.32 -4.47
N TRP A 85 4.11 8.64 -3.41
CA TRP A 85 2.95 9.52 -3.49
C TRP A 85 3.33 10.96 -3.12
N SER A 86 3.02 11.90 -4.00
CA SER A 86 3.05 13.35 -3.75
C SER A 86 1.69 13.96 -4.08
N MET A 87 1.25 14.91 -3.26
CA MET A 87 -0.01 15.61 -3.49
C MET A 87 0.07 16.55 -4.71
N GLY A 88 1.24 17.13 -4.93
CA GLY A 88 1.55 18.11 -5.96
C GLY A 88 3.03 18.48 -5.89
N ASP A 89 3.41 19.57 -6.57
CA ASP A 89 4.81 19.94 -6.80
C ASP A 89 5.57 20.53 -5.58
N THR A 90 4.94 20.64 -4.40
CA THR A 90 5.54 21.32 -3.22
C THR A 90 6.39 20.43 -2.36
#